data_AF-A9EUU7-F1
#
_entry.id   AF-A9EUU7-F1
#
_cell.length_a   1.000
_cell.length_b   1.000
_cell.length_c   1.000
_cell.angle_alpha   90.00
_cell.angle_beta   90.00
_cell.angle_gamma   90.00
#
_symmetry.space_group_name_H-M   'P 1'
#
loop_
_entity.id
_entity.type
_entity.pdbx_description
1 polymer ?
#
loop_
_entity_poly.entity_id
_entity_poly.type
_entity_poly.pdbx_seq_one_letter_code
_entity_poly.pdbx_strand_id
1 'polypeptide(L)' 'MPPRRSPLDELPDVRDGLTRAERIILWKLSELEKEFNGRNVPTATLYGRVVEHIDLSVPEFQRLMQRLVGVR' A
#
# COMPACT_ATOMS: atom_id res chain seq x y z
N MET A 1 3.87 -3.87 16.62
CA MET A 1 2.56 -4.04 15.98
C MET A 1 2.26 -2.77 15.22
N PRO A 2 1.86 -2.83 13.93
CA PRO A 2 1.36 -1.65 13.24
C PRO A 2 0.13 -1.09 14.00
N PRO A 3 -0.16 0.20 13.87
CA PRO A 3 -1.34 0.79 14.49
C PRO A 3 -2.61 0.10 13.97
N ARG A 4 -3.57 -0.18 14.88
CA ARG A 4 -4.90 -0.63 14.47
C ARG A 4 -5.52 0.40 13.54
N ARG A 5 -6.23 -0.09 12.52
CA ARG A 5 -6.98 0.77 11.62
C ARG A 5 -8.14 1.45 12.33
N SER A 6 -8.36 2.70 11.93
CA SER A 6 -9.58 3.45 12.22
C SER A 6 -10.56 3.29 11.06
N PRO A 7 -11.89 3.39 11.28
CA PRO A 7 -12.87 3.50 10.19
C PRO A 7 -12.54 4.62 9.19
N LEU A 8 -11.86 5.68 9.63
CA LEU A 8 -11.41 6.76 8.75
C LEU A 8 -10.33 6.32 7.74
N ASP A 9 -9.59 5.25 8.01
CA ASP A 9 -8.54 4.76 7.12
C ASP A 9 -9.11 4.14 5.82
N GLU A 10 -10.39 3.76 5.84
CA GLU A 10 -11.12 3.17 4.71
C GLU A 10 -11.79 4.24 3.84
N LEU A 11 -11.89 5.48 4.32
CA LEU A 11 -12.47 6.59 3.56
C LEU A 11 -11.46 7.11 2.53
N PRO A 12 -11.84 7.17 1.24
CA PRO A 12 -11.03 7.85 0.23
C PRO A 12 -10.89 9.34 0.55
N ASP A 13 -9.67 9.86 0.47
CA ASP A 13 -9.42 11.29 0.57
C ASP A 13 -9.95 12.02 -0.70
N VAL A 14 -10.61 13.16 -0.52
CA VAL A 14 -11.24 13.92 -1.61
C VAL A 14 -10.24 14.46 -2.63
N ARG A 15 -8.95 14.55 -2.28
CA ARG A 15 -7.90 15.11 -3.13
C ARG A 15 -7.40 14.12 -4.18
N ASP A 16 -7.23 12.87 -3.78
CA ASP A 16 -6.59 11.84 -4.60
C ASP A 16 -7.43 10.56 -4.76
N GLY A 17 -8.56 10.45 -4.04
CA GLY A 17 -9.40 9.26 -4.05
C GLY A 17 -8.76 8.03 -3.41
N LEU A 18 -7.65 8.21 -2.68
CA LEU A 18 -6.90 7.13 -2.05
C LEU A 18 -7.32 6.97 -0.59
N THR A 19 -7.42 5.71 -0.16
CA THR A 19 -7.47 5.35 1.25
C THR A 19 -6.08 5.47 1.87
N ARG A 20 -6.01 5.45 3.21
CA ARG A 20 -4.72 5.48 3.92
C ARG A 20 -3.83 4.31 3.51
N ALA A 21 -4.41 3.12 3.35
CA ALA A 21 -3.67 1.92 2.95
C ALA A 21 -3.06 2.07 1.56
N GLU A 22 -3.83 2.56 0.58
CA GLU A 22 -3.35 2.79 -0.79
C GLU A 22 -2.23 3.83 -0.85
N ARG A 23 -2.36 4.91 -0.07
CA ARG A 23 -1.30 5.93 0.02
C ARG A 23 -0.01 5.38 0.61
N ILE A 24 -0.11 4.53 1.65
CA ILE A 24 1.06 3.85 2.23
C ILE A 24 1.71 2.91 1.19
N ILE A 25 0.91 2.16 0.42
CA ILE A 25 1.42 1.28 -0.63
C ILE A 25 2.22 2.08 -1.67
N LEU A 26 1.64 3.17 -2.21
CA LEU A 26 2.30 4.00 -3.21
C LEU A 26 3.56 4.69 -2.66
N TRP A 27 3.50 5.20 -1.43
CA TRP A 27 4.67 5.77 -0.77
C TRP A 27 5.80 4.76 -0.60
N LYS A 28 5.49 3.55 -0.12
CA LYS A 28 6.50 2.49 0.05
C LYS A 28 7.03 1.97 -1.27
N LEU A 29 6.21 1.87 -2.30
CA LEU A 29 6.67 1.55 -3.64
C LEU A 29 7.68 2.60 -4.12
N SER A 30 7.38 3.89 -3.99
CA SER A 30 8.29 4.97 -4.41
C SER A 30 9.62 4.96 -3.65
N GLU A 31 9.62 4.68 -2.35
CA GLU A 31 10.85 4.55 -1.56
C GLU A 31 11.67 3.33 -2.00
N LEU A 32 11.00 2.17 -2.17
CA LEU A 32 11.66 0.94 -2.60
C LEU A 32 12.21 1.02 -4.02
N GLU A 33 11.54 1.72 -4.94
CA GLU A 33 12.07 1.95 -6.29
C GLU A 33 13.41 2.70 -6.25
N LYS A 34 13.57 3.67 -5.34
CA LYS A 34 14.86 4.36 -5.12
C LYS A 34 15.90 3.40 -4.54
N GLU A 35 15.54 2.60 -3.53
CA GLU A 35 16.43 1.57 -2.94
C GLU A 35 16.88 0.53 -3.97
N PHE A 36 16.03 0.19 -4.93
CA PHE A 36 16.29 -0.80 -5.97
C PHE A 36 16.97 -0.21 -7.22
N ASN A 37 17.32 1.09 -7.21
CA ASN A 37 17.89 1.84 -8.33
C ASN A 37 17.00 1.79 -9.59
N GLY A 38 15.69 2.00 -9.42
CA GLY A 38 14.70 2.01 -10.50
C GLY A 38 14.36 0.62 -11.06
N ARG A 39 14.84 -0.46 -10.44
CA ARG A 39 14.46 -1.84 -10.81
C ARG A 39 13.13 -2.22 -10.17
N ASN A 40 12.49 -3.24 -10.74
CA ASN A 40 11.25 -3.79 -10.21
C ASN A 40 11.40 -4.22 -8.74
N VAL A 41 10.45 -3.76 -7.93
CA VAL A 41 10.33 -4.12 -6.52
C VAL A 41 9.54 -5.42 -6.40
N PRO A 42 10.08 -6.48 -5.77
CA PRO A 42 9.32 -7.70 -5.53
C PRO A 42 8.09 -7.43 -4.66
N THR A 43 6.93 -7.97 -5.05
CA THR A 43 5.65 -7.78 -4.34
C THR A 43 5.72 -8.18 -2.86
N ALA A 44 6.46 -9.24 -2.53
CA ALA A 44 6.66 -9.68 -1.15
C ALA A 44 7.46 -8.67 -0.32
N THR A 45 8.47 -8.03 -0.92
CA THR A 45 9.25 -6.96 -0.29
C THR A 45 8.38 -5.75 -0.03
N LEU A 46 7.57 -5.33 -1.01
CA LEU A 46 6.62 -4.24 -0.85
C LEU A 46 5.62 -4.54 0.28
N TYR A 47 5.02 -5.73 0.28
CA TYR A 47 4.09 -6.16 1.34
C TYR A 47 4.74 -6.08 2.72
N GLY A 48 5.97 -6.60 2.87
CA GLY A 48 6.73 -6.53 4.12
C GLY A 48 6.89 -5.10 4.64
N ARG A 49 7.23 -4.14 3.77
CA ARG A 49 7.36 -2.73 4.16
C ARG A 49 6.03 -2.06 4.49
N VAL A 50 4.95 -2.46 3.83
CA VAL A 50 3.61 -1.90 4.06
C VAL A 50 3.07 -2.34 5.43
N VAL A 51 3.21 -3.61 5.80
CA VAL A 51 2.69 -4.14 7.08
C VAL A 51 3.43 -3.60 8.31
N GLU A 52 4.60 -2.99 8.13
CA GLU A 52 5.27 -2.22 9.19
C GLU A 52 4.47 -0.96 9.59
N HIS A 53 3.59 -0.44 8.71
CA HIS A 53 2.92 0.86 8.87
C HIS A 53 1.41 0.74 9.08
N ILE A 54 0.81 -0.37 8.66
CA ILE A 54 -0.63 -0.60 8.75
C ILE A 54 -0.92 -2.10 8.87
N ASP A 55 -1.85 -2.46 9.73
CA ASP A 55 -2.34 -3.84 9.81
C ASP A 55 -3.08 -4.18 8.52
N LEU A 56 -2.61 -5.17 7.75
CA LEU A 56 -3.12 -5.52 6.43
C LEU A 56 -2.86 -6.99 6.16
N SER A 57 -3.90 -7.75 5.84
CA SER A 57 -3.75 -9.13 5.41
C SER A 57 -3.27 -9.23 3.97
N VAL A 58 -2.65 -10.37 3.60
CA VAL A 58 -2.23 -10.63 2.22
C VAL A 58 -3.38 -10.51 1.21
N PRO A 59 -4.59 -11.07 1.44
CA PRO A 59 -5.70 -10.94 0.49
C PRO A 59 -6.17 -9.50 0.33
N GLU A 60 -6.18 -8.70 1.39
CA GLU A 60 -6.51 -7.27 1.29
C GLU A 60 -5.46 -6.52 0.49
N PHE A 61 -4.17 -6.78 0.73
CA PHE A 61 -3.09 -6.14 -0.03
C PHE A 61 -3.23 -6.41 -1.53
N GLN A 62 -3.50 -7.66 -1.93
CA GLN A 62 -3.71 -8.01 -3.33
C GLN A 62 -4.92 -7.28 -3.94
N ARG A 63 -6.03 -7.13 -3.21
CA ARG A 63 -7.20 -6.36 -3.67
C ARG A 63 -6.87 -4.87 -3.86
N LEU A 64 -6.12 -4.28 -2.95
CA LEU A 64 -5.69 -2.87 -3.08
C LEU A 64 -4.75 -2.69 -4.28
N MET A 65 -3.82 -3.62 -4.50
CA MET A 65 -2.94 -3.60 -5.69
C MET A 65 -3.76 -3.69 -6.99
N GLN A 66 -4.75 -4.59 -7.07
CA GLN A 66 -5.64 -4.70 -8.24
C GLN A 66 -6.40 -3.40 -8.51
N ARG A 67 -6.94 -2.77 -7.45
CA ARG A 67 -7.61 -1.47 -7.54
C ARG A 67 -6.67 -0.37 -8.06
N LEU A 68 -5.42 -0.33 -7.59
CA LEU A 68 -4.43 0.67 -8.00
C LEU A 68 -3.98 0.52 -9.47
N VAL A 69 -3.92 -0.71 -9.99
CA VAL A 69 -3.53 -0.98 -11.39
C VAL A 69 -4.74 -0.91 -12.34
N GLY A 70 -5.97 -0.87 -11.81
CA GLY A 70 -7.19 -0.81 -12.61
C GLY A 70 -7.60 -2.15 -13.24
N VAL A 71 -7.06 -3.27 -12.76
CA VAL A 71 -7.42 -4.62 -13.21
C VAL A 71 -8.51 -5.13 -12.28
N ARG A 72 -9.72 -5.33 -12.81
CA ARG A 72 -10.86 -5.91 -12.09
C ARG A 72 -10.92 -7.42 -12.30
#